data_AF-E9SEG7-F1
#
_entry.id   AF-E9SEG7-F1
#
_cell.length_a   1.000
_cell.length_b   1.000
_cell.length_c   1.000
_cell.angle_alpha   90.00
_cell.angle_beta   90.00
_cell.angle_gamma   90.00
#
_symmetry.space_group_name_H-M   'P 1'
#
loop_
_entity.id
_entity.type
_entity.pdbx_description
1 polymer ?
#
loop_
_entity_poly.entity_id
_entity_poly.type
_entity_poly.pdbx_seq_one_letter_code
_entity_poly.pdbx_strand_id
1 'polypeptide(L)'
;MPNPTEISLLNYNFEAKACNELLTAMLNHSDFDYVTVDELRRYSELSQFTFDELRTAVYELCKRGFLLVVQKSYGHVYAVNKLRISNMEFVYGA
;
A
#
# COMPACT_ATOMS: atom_id res chain seq x y z
N MET A 1 -13.93 -19.03 -7.06
CA MET A 1 -13.88 -17.67 -7.66
C MET A 1 -12.48 -17.48 -8.23
N PRO A 2 -12.32 -16.95 -9.44
CA PRO A 2 -11.02 -16.55 -9.95
C PRO A 2 -10.44 -15.43 -9.08
N ASN A 3 -9.11 -15.32 -9.02
CA ASN A 3 -8.48 -14.18 -8.37
C ASN A 3 -8.67 -12.92 -9.23
N PRO A 4 -8.89 -11.74 -8.62
CA PRO A 4 -8.90 -10.48 -9.35
C PRO A 4 -7.55 -10.26 -10.02
N THR A 5 -7.57 -9.68 -11.21
CA THR A 5 -6.38 -9.28 -11.96
C THR A 5 -5.83 -7.95 -11.44
N GLU A 6 -6.71 -7.07 -10.94
CA GLU A 6 -6.34 -5.80 -10.35
C GLU A 6 -7.36 -5.40 -9.26
N ILE A 7 -6.89 -4.66 -8.27
CA ILE A 7 -7.67 -4.01 -7.23
C ILE A 7 -7.46 -2.50 -7.40
N SER A 8 -8.52 -1.81 -7.80
CA SER A 8 -8.53 -0.35 -7.94
C SER A 8 -9.09 0.32 -6.68
N LEU A 9 -8.52 1.47 -6.33
CA LEU A 9 -8.95 2.30 -5.21
C LEU A 9 -9.77 3.48 -5.72
N LEU A 10 -11.03 3.58 -5.28
CA LEU A 10 -11.89 4.67 -5.65
C LEU A 10 -11.95 5.73 -4.54
N ASN A 11 -11.61 6.98 -4.89
CA ASN A 11 -11.97 8.18 -4.13
C ASN A 11 -11.43 8.23 -2.68
N TYR A 12 -10.11 8.18 -2.50
CA TYR A 12 -9.48 8.61 -1.24
C TYR A 12 -8.71 9.91 -1.42
N ASN A 13 -9.10 10.93 -0.66
CA ASN A 13 -8.36 12.19 -0.55
C ASN A 13 -7.25 12.01 0.49
N PHE A 14 -6.08 11.57 0.04
CA PHE A 14 -4.86 11.54 0.85
C PHE A 14 -4.14 12.88 0.80
N GLU A 15 -3.49 13.25 1.89
CA GLU A 15 -2.68 14.47 1.97
C GLU A 15 -1.31 14.24 1.31
N ALA A 16 -0.69 13.08 1.56
CA ALA A 16 0.55 12.69 0.93
C ALA A 16 0.30 12.13 -0.47
N LYS A 17 1.03 12.69 -1.45
CA LYS A 17 0.91 12.31 -2.87
C LYS A 17 1.09 10.81 -3.08
N ALA A 18 2.09 10.21 -2.44
CA ALA A 18 2.46 8.80 -2.63
C ALA A 18 1.47 7.79 -2.01
N CYS A 19 0.45 8.22 -1.26
CA CYS A 19 -0.47 7.30 -0.57
C CYS A 19 -1.25 6.41 -1.55
N ASN A 20 -1.72 6.98 -2.66
CA ASN A 20 -2.51 6.21 -3.64
C ASN A 20 -1.62 5.15 -4.31
N GLU A 21 -0.48 5.55 -4.85
CA GLU A 21 0.46 4.68 -5.52
C GLU A 21 0.99 3.58 -4.58
N LEU A 22 1.30 3.94 -3.33
CA LEU A 22 1.75 2.97 -2.34
C LEU A 22 0.67 1.94 -2.03
N LEU A 23 -0.56 2.38 -1.78
CA LEU A 23 -1.65 1.47 -1.44
C LEU A 23 -2.04 0.59 -2.63
N THR A 24 -2.07 1.15 -3.85
CA THR A 24 -2.28 0.39 -5.10
C THR A 24 -1.19 -0.66 -5.30
N ALA A 25 0.09 -0.31 -5.12
CA ALA A 25 1.18 -1.26 -5.26
C ALA A 25 1.07 -2.40 -4.23
N MET A 26 0.80 -2.08 -2.96
CA MET A 26 0.67 -3.11 -1.93
C MET A 26 -0.60 -3.99 -2.09
N LEU A 27 -1.63 -3.51 -2.78
CA LEU A 27 -2.85 -4.30 -3.04
C LEU A 27 -2.68 -5.27 -4.21
N ASN A 28 -1.88 -4.90 -5.21
CA ASN A 28 -1.78 -5.61 -6.48
C ASN A 28 -0.53 -6.50 -6.61
N HIS A 29 0.46 -6.33 -5.74
CA HIS A 29 1.69 -7.13 -5.77
C HIS A 29 1.81 -8.00 -4.52
N SER A 30 1.77 -9.32 -4.71
CA SER A 30 1.90 -10.32 -3.64
C SER A 30 3.23 -10.21 -2.88
N ASP A 31 4.28 -9.72 -3.54
CA ASP A 31 5.59 -9.49 -2.92
C ASP A 31 5.53 -8.39 -1.83
N PHE A 32 4.43 -7.63 -1.77
CA PHE A 32 4.19 -6.57 -0.80
C PHE A 32 3.05 -6.86 0.18
N ASP A 33 2.67 -8.13 0.36
CA ASP A 33 1.75 -8.52 1.44
C ASP A 33 2.30 -8.11 2.82
N TYR A 34 3.62 -8.14 2.99
CA TYR A 34 4.35 -7.70 4.17
C TYR A 34 5.65 -7.01 3.75
N VAL A 35 5.72 -5.69 3.92
CA VAL A 35 6.80 -4.89 3.34
C VAL A 35 7.34 -3.84 4.31
N THR A 36 8.64 -3.59 4.25
CA THR A 36 9.31 -2.45 4.91
C THR A 36 9.35 -1.21 4.00
N VAL A 37 9.58 -0.03 4.57
CA VAL A 37 9.71 1.20 3.77
C VAL A 37 10.90 1.12 2.80
N ASP A 38 11.98 0.45 3.20
CA ASP A 38 13.16 0.24 2.35
C ASP A 38 12.89 -0.65 1.15
N GLU A 39 12.04 -1.67 1.31
CA GLU A 39 11.62 -2.55 0.22
C GLU A 39 10.68 -1.84 -0.75
N LEU A 40 9.72 -1.04 -0.24
CA LEU A 40 8.83 -0.22 -1.06
C LEU A 40 9.61 0.69 -2.03
N ARG A 41 10.73 1.25 -1.59
CA ARG A 41 11.56 2.13 -2.43
C ARG A 41 12.21 1.42 -3.62
N ARG A 42 12.46 0.11 -3.52
CA ARG A 42 13.07 -0.68 -4.60
C ARG A 42 12.10 -0.96 -5.74
N TYR A 43 10.82 -0.68 -5.51
CA TYR A 43 9.78 -0.94 -6.48
C TYR A 43 9.72 0.14 -7.56
N SER A 44 9.63 -0.26 -8.82
CA SER A 44 9.72 0.66 -9.97
C SER A 44 8.65 1.74 -9.94
N GLU A 45 7.43 1.41 -9.53
CA GLU A 45 6.29 2.34 -9.51
C GLU A 45 6.40 3.36 -8.36
N LEU A 46 7.14 3.02 -7.30
CA LEU A 46 7.39 3.90 -6.16
C LEU A 46 8.77 4.59 -6.22
N SER A 47 9.59 4.23 -7.20
CA SER A 47 10.97 4.75 -7.36
C SER A 47 11.03 6.25 -7.63
N GLN A 48 9.91 6.83 -8.10
CA GLN A 48 9.74 8.27 -8.31
C GLN A 48 9.58 9.06 -7.00
N PHE A 49 9.24 8.40 -5.89
CA PHE A 49 9.09 9.04 -4.58
C PHE A 49 10.37 8.95 -3.76
N THR A 50 10.64 10.02 -3.01
CA THR A 50 11.71 10.04 -2.03
C THR A 50 11.35 9.16 -0.82
N PHE A 51 12.37 8.76 -0.07
CA PHE A 51 12.18 7.98 1.15
C PHE A 51 11.27 8.70 2.17
N ASP A 52 11.41 10.02 2.30
CA ASP A 52 10.58 10.82 3.21
C ASP A 52 9.12 10.91 2.75
N GLU A 53 8.86 10.97 1.44
CA GLU A 53 7.49 10.92 0.90
C GLU A 53 6.84 9.57 1.17
N LEU A 54 7.55 8.47 0.94
CA LEU A 54 7.05 7.12 1.26
C LEU A 54 6.80 6.97 2.76
N ARG A 55 7.72 7.43 3.61
CA ARG A 55 7.54 7.40 5.07
C ARG A 55 6.33 8.21 5.53
N THR A 56 6.12 9.39 4.93
CA THR A 56 4.95 10.24 5.22
C THR A 56 3.65 9.56 4.80
N ALA A 57 3.64 8.93 3.62
CA ALA A 57 2.49 8.17 3.14
C ALA A 57 2.17 6.97 4.02
N VAL A 58 3.18 6.18 4.41
CA VAL A 58 3.01 5.06 5.35
C VAL A 58 2.43 5.55 6.68
N TYR A 59 2.94 6.66 7.21
CA TYR A 59 2.42 7.24 8.46
C TYR A 59 0.95 7.67 8.34
N GLU A 60 0.57 8.35 7.25
CA GLU A 60 -0.81 8.75 7.00
C GLU A 60 -1.74 7.53 6.89
N LEU A 61 -1.35 6.53 6.12
CA LEU A 61 -2.13 5.30 5.92
C LEU A 61 -2.26 4.48 7.21
N CYS A 62 -1.20 4.44 8.04
CA CYS A 62 -1.27 3.85 9.39
C CYS A 62 -2.25 4.61 10.28
N LYS A 63 -2.20 5.95 10.29
CA LYS A 63 -3.12 6.79 11.08
C LYS A 63 -4.58 6.58 10.70
N ARG A 64 -4.86 6.33 9.42
CA ARG A 64 -6.21 5.98 8.91
C ARG A 64 -6.60 4.51 9.14
N GLY A 65 -5.67 3.67 9.58
CA GLY A 65 -5.90 2.24 9.83
C GLY A 65 -5.90 1.36 8.58
N PHE A 66 -5.41 1.88 7.45
CA PHE A 66 -5.30 1.15 6.18
C PHE A 66 -4.10 0.22 6.14
N LEU A 67 -3.09 0.48 6.96
CA LEU A 67 -1.95 -0.41 7.15
C LEU A 67 -1.96 -1.00 8.56
N LEU A 68 -1.68 -2.30 8.65
CA LEU A 68 -1.31 -2.98 9.88
C LEU A 68 0.20 -2.92 10.05
N VAL A 69 0.65 -2.55 11.24
CA VAL A 69 2.08 -2.49 11.58
C VAL A 69 2.45 -3.70 12.42
N VAL A 70 3.50 -4.40 12.00
CA VAL A 70 4.10 -5.50 12.76
C VAL A 70 5.54 -5.11 13.08
N GLN A 71 5.84 -4.96 14.36
CA GLN A 71 7.20 -4.69 14.82
C GLN A 71 8.04 -5.98 14.77
N LYS A 72 9.20 -5.92 14.11
CA LYS A 72 10.18 -6.99 14.00
C LYS A 72 11.55 -6.49 14.47
N SER A 73 12.49 -7.40 14.68
CA SER A 73 13.87 -7.07 15.11
C SER A 73 14.64 -6.20 14.11
N TYR A 74 14.29 -6.29 12.83
CA TYR A 74 14.90 -5.53 11.73
C TYR A 74 14.10 -4.28 11.33
N GLY A 75 13.02 -3.94 12.05
CA GLY A 75 12.21 -2.76 11.78
C GLY A 75 10.71 -3.02 11.77
N HIS A 76 9.95 -2.07 11.21
CA HIS A 76 8.50 -2.16 11.07
C HIS A 76 8.14 -2.72 9.70
N VAL A 77 7.26 -3.71 9.70
CA VAL A 77 6.68 -4.31 8.50
C VAL A 77 5.22 -3.92 8.41
N TYR A 78 4.77 -3.55 7.22
CA TYR A 78 3.44 -3.03 6.95
C TYR A 78 2.69 -4.00 6.04
N ALA A 79 1.41 -4.20 6.33
CA ALA A 79 0.50 -5.01 5.52
C ALA A 79 -0.80 -4.24 5.29
N VAL A 80 -1.43 -4.39 4.12
CA VAL A 80 -2.69 -3.69 3.84
C VAL A 80 -3.84 -4.32 4.63
N ASN A 81 -4.55 -3.48 5.38
CA ASN A 81 -5.79 -3.85 6.04
C ASN A 81 -6.97 -3.76 5.06
N LYS A 82 -7.13 -4.79 4.22
CA LYS A 82 -8.18 -4.81 3.20
C LYS A 82 -9.60 -4.65 3.78
N LEU A 83 -9.81 -5.03 5.04
CA LEU A 83 -11.11 -4.89 5.74
C LEU A 83 -11.46 -3.44 6.10
N ARG A 84 -10.48 -2.53 6.15
CA ARG A 84 -10.68 -1.11 6.51
C ARG A 84 -10.82 -0.20 5.30
N ILE A 85 -10.63 -0.73 4.10
CA ILE A 85 -10.71 0.02 2.86
C ILE A 85 -12.02 -0.37 2.18
N SER A 86 -13.02 0.48 2.30
CA SER A 86 -14.38 0.24 1.81
C SER A 86 -14.52 0.42 0.30
N ASN A 87 -13.65 1.23 -0.32
CA ASN A 87 -13.80 1.66 -1.70
C ASN A 87 -12.81 0.93 -2.63
N MET A 88 -12.78 -0.40 -2.53
CA MET A 88 -12.04 -1.23 -3.48
C MET A 88 -12.96 -1.76 -4.57
N GLU A 89 -12.49 -1.68 -5.80
CA GLU A 89 -13.08 -2.36 -6.95
C GLU A 89 -12.17 -3.51 -7.39
N PHE A 90 -12.74 -4.70 -7.48
CA PHE A 90 -12.04 -5.90 -7.94
C PHE A 90 -12.26 -6.07 -9.44
N VAL A 91 -11.20 -5.89 -10.22
CA VAL A 91 -11.20 -6.06 -11.67
C VAL A 91 -10.83 -7.50 -11.99
N TYR A 92 -11.69 -8.19 -12.73
CA TYR A 92 -11.44 -9.54 -13.22
C TYR A 92 -11.15 -9.46 -14.72
N GLY A 93 -9.99 -9.94 -15.15
CA GLY A 93 -9.69 -10.12 -16.57
C GLY A 93 -10.65 -11.12 -17.20
N ALA A 94 -11.07 -10.83 -18.43
CA ALA A 94 -11.84 -11.75 -19.28
C ALA A 94 -10.98 -12.91 -19.79
#